data_AF-A0A3B0W9Q1-F1
#
_entry.id   AF-A0A3B0W9Q1-F1
#
_cell.length_a   1.000
_cell.length_b   1.000
_cell.length_c   1.000
_cell.angle_alpha   90.00
_cell.angle_beta   90.00
_cell.angle_gamma   90.00
#
_symmetry.space_group_name_H-M   'P 1'
#
loop_
_entity.id
_entity.type
_entity.pdbx_description
1 polymer ?
#
loop_
_entity_poly.entity_id
_entity_poly.type
_entity_poly.pdbx_seq_one_letter_code
_entity_poly.pdbx_strand_id
1 'polypeptide(L)'
;MNALFPPPLFALLFFCVFTWGQAVAQSKTDVPQHAYFKEVVNLQALGELSHKKQLPILLMFGAKSCEYCNLLIQEVLEPMALSGLYDGKVMLMRHVGVDEPSPIPSWTGALLKKSQWAYALDADLTPTVLFVNGRGEEVAPRIIGVPEIILYSGLIHQHLNMAYQNMGLEKHIPATPELLYLQTNNNSRTK
;
A
#
# COMPACT_ATOMS: atom_id res chain seq x y z
N MET A 1 33.42 73.17 -48.23
CA MET A 1 32.44 74.25 -47.97
C MET A 1 31.27 73.67 -47.22
N ASN A 2 30.97 74.26 -46.06
CA ASN A 2 29.80 74.23 -45.18
C ASN A 2 28.52 73.58 -45.80
N ALA A 3 27.66 72.87 -45.07
CA ALA A 3 26.90 73.32 -43.90
C ALA A 3 26.09 72.12 -43.30
N LEU A 4 26.11 71.89 -41.97
CA LEU A 4 25.09 72.21 -40.93
C LEU A 4 23.97 71.15 -40.67
N PHE A 5 23.98 70.58 -39.45
CA PHE A 5 22.93 70.32 -38.41
C PHE A 5 21.41 70.20 -38.77
N PRO A 6 20.49 69.66 -37.90
CA PRO A 6 20.51 68.66 -36.80
C PRO A 6 19.34 67.61 -36.87
N PRO A 7 19.16 66.70 -35.87
CA PRO A 7 18.03 65.75 -35.79
C PRO A 7 16.84 66.29 -34.94
N PRO A 8 15.71 65.56 -34.87
CA PRO A 8 14.96 65.53 -33.60
C PRO A 8 14.53 64.14 -33.14
N LEU A 9 14.59 64.01 -31.82
CA LEU A 9 13.89 63.06 -30.96
C LEU A 9 12.39 62.94 -31.31
N PHE A 10 11.91 61.70 -31.42
CA PHE A 10 10.54 61.28 -31.10
C PHE A 10 10.70 59.83 -30.57
N ALA A 11 10.94 59.62 -29.28
CA ALA A 11 9.97 59.62 -28.19
C ALA A 11 8.73 58.76 -28.49
N LEU A 12 8.58 57.73 -27.65
CA LEU A 12 7.35 57.05 -27.22
C LEU A 12 6.98 55.72 -27.92
N LEU A 13 7.44 54.66 -27.26
CA LEU A 13 6.64 53.52 -26.79
C LEU A 13 5.85 52.76 -27.86
N PHE A 14 6.56 51.85 -28.53
CA PHE A 14 5.96 50.74 -29.24
C PHE A 14 5.21 49.83 -28.27
N PHE A 15 3.89 49.79 -28.46
CA PHE A 15 2.95 48.77 -28.00
C PHE A 15 3.58 47.36 -28.02
N CYS A 16 3.90 46.80 -26.85
CA CYS A 16 4.07 45.36 -26.65
C CYS A 16 2.91 44.84 -25.80
N VAL A 17 1.74 44.79 -26.43
CA VAL A 17 0.61 43.99 -25.95
C VAL A 17 0.89 42.55 -26.36
N PHE A 18 1.56 41.80 -25.49
CA PHE A 18 1.51 40.33 -25.46
C PHE A 18 1.69 39.89 -24.00
N THR A 19 0.68 40.24 -23.21
CA THR A 19 0.46 39.62 -21.91
C THR A 19 -0.16 38.24 -22.11
N TRP A 20 -0.02 37.36 -21.11
CA TRP A 20 -0.69 36.06 -20.94
C TRP A 20 0.03 34.80 -21.47
N GLY A 21 1.32 34.68 -21.14
CA GLY A 21 1.90 33.35 -20.86
C GLY A 21 1.58 32.96 -19.42
N GLN A 22 0.41 32.37 -19.17
CA GLN A 22 0.12 31.75 -17.87
C GLN A 22 0.92 30.44 -17.79
N ALA A 23 2.03 30.46 -17.06
CA ALA A 23 2.66 29.23 -16.61
C ALA A 23 1.72 28.56 -15.61
N VAL A 24 1.00 27.53 -16.05
CA VAL A 24 0.25 26.65 -15.14
C VAL A 24 1.29 25.89 -14.32
N ALA A 25 1.57 26.37 -13.11
CA ALA A 25 2.30 25.64 -12.10
C ALA A 25 1.44 24.43 -11.71
N GLN A 26 1.73 23.28 -12.30
CA GLN A 26 1.08 22.02 -11.97
C GLN A 26 1.64 21.58 -10.62
N SER A 27 0.98 21.98 -9.54
CA SER A 27 1.22 21.40 -8.22
C SER A 27 0.81 19.93 -8.29
N LYS A 28 1.77 19.03 -8.46
CA LYS A 28 1.59 17.64 -8.05
C LYS A 28 1.31 17.70 -6.55
N THR A 29 0.04 17.65 -6.17
CA THR A 29 -0.34 17.29 -4.81
C THR A 29 0.21 15.89 -4.59
N ASP A 30 1.29 15.82 -3.82
CA ASP A 30 1.94 14.57 -3.42
C ASP A 30 1.01 13.87 -2.41
N VAL A 31 -0.07 13.28 -2.92
CA VAL A 31 -0.90 12.37 -2.14
C VAL A 31 0.01 11.16 -1.89
N PRO A 32 0.28 10.78 -0.62
CA PRO A 32 1.12 9.62 -0.33
C PRO A 32 0.58 8.43 -1.11
N GLN A 33 1.45 7.83 -1.93
CA GLN A 33 1.03 6.89 -2.98
C GLN A 33 0.21 5.70 -2.46
N HIS A 34 0.25 5.40 -1.14
CA HIS A 34 -0.54 4.39 -0.45
C HIS A 34 -0.80 4.83 1.00
N ALA A 35 -1.96 5.44 1.30
CA ALA A 35 -2.26 6.05 2.59
C ALA A 35 -2.91 5.07 3.59
N TYR A 36 -3.63 4.07 3.09
CA TYR A 36 -4.42 3.13 3.89
C TYR A 36 -3.70 1.80 4.11
N PHE A 37 -2.96 1.29 3.11
CA PHE A 37 -2.15 0.09 3.25
C PHE A 37 -0.79 0.40 3.88
N LYS A 38 -0.75 0.35 5.22
CA LYS A 38 0.37 0.82 6.03
C LYS A 38 1.60 -0.08 5.90
N GLU A 39 2.77 0.54 5.89
CA GLU A 39 4.03 -0.17 6.06
C GLU A 39 4.20 -0.73 7.48
N VAL A 40 4.87 -1.88 7.59
CA VAL A 40 5.26 -2.44 8.88
C VAL A 40 6.43 -1.66 9.49
N VAL A 41 6.27 -1.25 10.74
CA VAL A 41 7.30 -0.49 11.48
C VAL A 41 7.81 -1.23 12.72
N ASN A 42 7.09 -2.25 13.19
CA ASN A 42 7.46 -3.06 14.35
C ASN A 42 6.69 -4.39 14.31
N LEU A 43 7.41 -5.50 14.15
CA LEU A 43 6.82 -6.85 14.08
C LEU A 43 6.43 -7.37 15.46
N GLN A 44 7.18 -7.06 16.51
CA GLN A 44 6.83 -7.44 17.89
C GLN A 44 5.44 -6.90 18.27
N ALA A 45 5.21 -5.60 18.10
CA ALA A 45 3.93 -4.98 18.41
C ALA A 45 2.80 -5.48 17.50
N LEU A 46 3.09 -5.78 16.24
CA LEU A 46 2.13 -6.37 15.31
C LEU A 46 1.74 -7.79 15.74
N GLY A 47 2.71 -8.58 16.20
CA GLY A 47 2.52 -9.93 16.70
C GLY A 47 1.67 -9.97 17.97
N GLU A 48 1.95 -9.09 18.93
CA GLU A 48 1.13 -8.91 20.13
C GLU A 48 -0.32 -8.53 19.78
N LEU A 49 -0.51 -7.62 18.81
CA LEU A 49 -1.84 -7.23 18.35
C LEU A 49 -2.57 -8.39 17.68
N SER A 50 -1.90 -9.19 16.86
CA SER A 50 -2.43 -10.39 16.21
C SER A 50 -2.90 -11.40 17.26
N HIS A 51 -2.05 -11.70 18.25
CA HIS A 51 -2.38 -12.61 19.34
C HIS A 51 -3.60 -12.12 20.13
N LYS A 52 -3.58 -10.85 20.57
CA LYS A 52 -4.67 -10.25 21.35
C LYS A 52 -6.01 -10.26 20.63
N LYS A 53 -6.01 -10.05 19.31
CA LYS A 53 -7.24 -10.00 18.51
C LYS A 53 -7.60 -11.33 17.86
N GLN A 54 -6.76 -12.36 17.99
CA GLN A 54 -6.87 -13.61 17.25
C GLN A 54 -7.07 -13.38 15.74
N LEU A 55 -6.24 -12.50 15.17
CA LEU A 55 -6.29 -12.16 13.75
C LEU A 55 -5.00 -12.60 13.04
N PRO A 56 -5.09 -13.34 11.91
CA PRO A 56 -3.96 -13.54 11.02
C PRO A 56 -3.39 -12.21 10.50
N ILE A 57 -2.12 -12.21 10.13
CA ILE A 57 -1.42 -11.07 9.55
C ILE A 57 -1.15 -11.36 8.07
N LEU A 58 -1.63 -10.50 7.19
CA LEU A 58 -1.22 -10.41 5.79
C LEU A 58 -0.01 -9.48 5.68
N LEU A 59 1.10 -10.02 5.18
CA LEU A 59 2.32 -9.27 4.88
C LEU A 59 2.57 -9.30 3.37
N MET A 60 2.56 -8.15 2.71
CA MET A 60 2.95 -8.06 1.31
C MET A 60 4.38 -7.51 1.23
N PHE A 61 5.30 -8.33 0.72
CA PHE A 61 6.66 -7.93 0.39
C PHE A 61 6.66 -7.25 -0.98
N GLY A 62 7.21 -6.04 -1.04
CA GLY A 62 7.20 -5.19 -2.23
C GLY A 62 8.36 -4.21 -2.26
N ALA A 63 8.61 -3.62 -3.42
CA ALA A 63 9.59 -2.54 -3.61
C ALA A 63 8.91 -1.32 -4.22
N LYS A 64 9.44 -0.10 -4.00
CA LYS A 64 8.86 1.15 -4.52
C LYS A 64 8.85 1.18 -6.05
N SER A 65 9.92 0.69 -6.68
CA SER A 65 10.08 0.63 -8.15
C SER A 65 9.66 -0.73 -8.74
N CYS A 66 8.50 -1.24 -8.33
CA CYS A 66 7.94 -2.51 -8.81
C CYS A 66 6.52 -2.29 -9.36
N GLU A 67 6.34 -2.45 -10.67
CA GLU A 67 5.05 -2.20 -11.35
C GLU A 67 3.95 -3.15 -10.86
N TYR A 68 4.23 -4.45 -10.74
CA TYR A 68 3.28 -5.43 -10.23
C TYR A 68 2.91 -5.21 -8.76
N CYS A 69 3.84 -4.66 -7.96
CA CYS A 69 3.58 -4.28 -6.58
C CYS A 69 2.59 -3.12 -6.53
N ASN A 70 2.81 -2.09 -7.35
CA ASN A 70 1.91 -0.95 -7.45
C ASN A 70 0.51 -1.38 -7.95
N LEU A 71 0.45 -2.26 -8.97
CA LEU A 71 -0.81 -2.83 -9.46
C LEU A 71 -1.57 -3.53 -8.33
N LEU A 72 -0.92 -4.44 -7.60
CA LEU A 72 -1.56 -5.17 -6.51
C LEU A 72 -2.04 -4.24 -5.37
N ILE A 73 -1.24 -3.24 -5.02
CA ILE A 73 -1.63 -2.31 -3.97
C ILE A 73 -2.83 -1.47 -4.43
N GLN A 74 -2.78 -0.87 -5.61
CA GLN A 74 -3.82 0.05 -6.10
C GLN A 74 -5.16 -0.64 -6.35
N GLU A 75 -5.15 -1.82 -6.97
CA GLU A 75 -6.38 -2.50 -7.38
C GLU A 75 -6.99 -3.36 -6.27
N VAL A 76 -6.20 -3.76 -5.26
CA VAL A 76 -6.64 -4.75 -4.25
C VAL A 76 -6.37 -4.29 -2.83
N LEU A 77 -5.11 -4.12 -2.44
CA LEU A 77 -4.77 -3.98 -1.01
C LEU A 77 -5.17 -2.62 -0.43
N GLU A 78 -5.05 -1.54 -1.20
CA GLU A 78 -5.44 -0.20 -0.80
C GLU A 78 -6.97 -0.07 -0.69
N PRO A 79 -7.79 -0.50 -1.68
CA PRO A 79 -9.25 -0.56 -1.52
C PRO A 79 -9.70 -1.42 -0.34
N MET A 80 -9.06 -2.59 -0.12
CA MET A 80 -9.35 -3.43 1.04
C MET A 80 -9.02 -2.70 2.35
N ALA A 81 -7.85 -2.08 2.47
CA ALA A 81 -7.47 -1.32 3.65
C ALA A 81 -8.40 -0.13 3.91
N LEU A 82 -8.81 0.58 2.85
CA LEU A 82 -9.73 1.72 2.90
C LEU A 82 -11.14 1.32 3.33
N SER A 83 -11.63 0.15 2.92
CA SER A 83 -13.02 -0.28 3.15
C SER A 83 -13.47 -0.31 4.61
N GLY A 84 -12.52 -0.40 5.56
CA GLY A 84 -12.80 -0.57 6.99
C GLY A 84 -13.32 -1.95 7.37
N LEU A 85 -13.38 -2.89 6.42
CA LEU A 85 -13.84 -4.27 6.65
C LEU A 85 -12.71 -5.22 7.04
N TYR A 86 -11.45 -4.88 6.73
CA TYR A 86 -10.32 -5.80 6.82
C TYR A 86 -9.35 -5.52 7.97
N ASP A 87 -8.51 -4.49 7.84
CA ASP A 87 -7.43 -4.22 8.80
C ASP A 87 -7.98 -4.00 10.22
N GLY A 88 -7.54 -4.85 11.15
CA GLY A 88 -7.99 -4.84 12.54
C GLY A 88 -9.39 -5.42 12.79
N LYS A 89 -10.07 -5.95 11.76
CA LYS A 89 -11.41 -6.58 11.82
C LYS A 89 -11.38 -8.08 11.47
N VAL A 90 -10.82 -8.44 10.31
CA VAL A 90 -10.69 -9.83 9.85
C VAL A 90 -9.26 -10.25 9.57
N MET A 91 -8.31 -9.32 9.52
CA MET A 91 -6.87 -9.60 9.52
C MET A 91 -6.12 -8.33 9.89
N LEU A 92 -4.81 -8.42 10.07
CA LEU A 92 -3.92 -7.25 10.08
C LEU A 92 -3.20 -7.19 8.73
N MET A 93 -3.13 -6.02 8.10
CA MET A 93 -2.58 -5.88 6.73
C MET A 93 -1.39 -4.95 6.73
N ARG A 94 -0.19 -5.42 6.35
CA ARG A 94 0.99 -4.54 6.26
C ARG A 94 1.81 -4.76 5.00
N HIS A 95 2.35 -3.67 4.46
CA HIS A 95 3.39 -3.67 3.43
C HIS A 95 4.77 -3.84 4.08
N VAL A 96 5.64 -4.61 3.45
CA VAL A 96 7.05 -4.77 3.79
C VAL A 96 7.88 -4.24 2.61
N GLY A 97 8.33 -2.99 2.71
CA GLY A 97 9.22 -2.39 1.71
C GLY A 97 10.62 -3.01 1.78
N VAL A 98 10.96 -3.89 0.82
CA VAL A 98 12.24 -4.61 0.81
C VAL A 98 13.42 -3.71 0.45
N ASP A 99 13.16 -2.60 -0.22
CA ASP A 99 14.12 -1.55 -0.62
C ASP A 99 14.23 -0.40 0.39
N GLU A 100 13.42 -0.40 1.46
CA GLU A 100 13.46 0.61 2.50
C GLU A 100 14.60 0.29 3.50
N PRO A 101 15.58 1.21 3.68
CA PRO A 101 16.80 0.93 4.43
C PRO A 101 16.60 0.81 5.95
N SER A 102 15.54 1.42 6.49
CA SER A 102 15.30 1.51 7.93
C SER A 102 15.01 0.12 8.54
N PRO A 103 15.84 -0.38 9.48
CA PRO A 103 15.55 -1.61 10.20
C PRO A 103 14.34 -1.44 11.12
N ILE A 104 13.63 -2.54 11.38
CA ILE A 104 12.46 -2.56 12.29
C ILE A 104 12.68 -3.59 13.39
N PRO A 105 12.07 -3.44 14.57
CA PRO A 105 12.02 -4.51 15.57
C PRO A 105 11.36 -5.76 14.97
N SER A 106 12.05 -6.89 15.06
CA SER A 106 11.55 -8.22 14.68
C SER A 106 10.53 -8.75 15.69
N TRP A 107 10.03 -9.97 15.48
CA TRP A 107 9.16 -10.67 16.42
C TRP A 107 9.74 -10.81 17.83
N THR A 108 11.08 -10.85 17.96
CA THR A 108 11.79 -10.93 19.25
C THR A 108 12.28 -9.58 19.78
N GLY A 109 12.00 -8.49 19.06
CA GLY A 109 12.44 -7.13 19.39
C GLY A 109 13.83 -6.76 18.86
N ALA A 110 14.64 -7.73 18.41
CA ALA A 110 15.92 -7.45 17.75
C ALA A 110 15.71 -6.71 16.43
N LEU A 111 16.61 -5.80 16.05
CA LEU A 111 16.50 -5.07 14.79
C LEU A 111 16.71 -6.00 13.58
N LEU A 112 15.82 -5.87 12.60
CA LEU A 112 15.77 -6.68 11.39
C LEU A 112 15.75 -5.78 10.16
N LYS A 113 16.65 -6.05 9.21
CA LYS A 113 16.63 -5.40 7.89
C LYS A 113 15.65 -6.11 6.97
N LYS A 114 14.66 -5.38 6.44
CA LYS A 114 13.59 -5.94 5.59
C LYS A 114 14.12 -6.68 4.36
N SER A 115 15.17 -6.15 3.72
CA SER A 115 15.79 -6.80 2.56
C SER A 115 16.39 -8.19 2.89
N GLN A 116 17.08 -8.29 4.03
CA GLN A 116 17.67 -9.57 4.49
C GLN A 116 16.58 -10.55 4.91
N TRP A 117 15.52 -10.03 5.53
CA TRP A 117 14.37 -10.83 5.92
C TRP A 117 13.63 -11.40 4.72
N ALA A 118 13.36 -10.59 3.69
CA ALA A 118 12.72 -11.03 2.46
C ALA A 118 13.52 -12.13 1.77
N TYR A 119 14.84 -11.96 1.65
CA TYR A 119 15.74 -12.97 1.10
C TYR A 119 15.73 -14.28 1.91
N ALA A 120 15.79 -14.19 3.24
CA ALA A 120 15.78 -15.37 4.11
C ALA A 120 14.46 -16.18 4.06
N LEU A 121 13.37 -15.57 3.61
CA LEU A 121 12.05 -16.20 3.46
C LEU A 121 11.73 -16.63 2.03
N ASP A 122 12.64 -16.43 1.08
CA ASP A 122 12.38 -16.54 -0.37
C ASP A 122 11.17 -15.68 -0.80
N ALA A 123 11.09 -14.46 -0.28
CA ALA A 123 10.06 -13.46 -0.55
C ALA A 123 10.64 -12.18 -1.21
N ASP A 124 11.85 -12.28 -1.75
CA ASP A 124 12.54 -11.23 -2.51
C ASP A 124 12.04 -11.11 -3.96
N LEU A 125 11.38 -12.13 -4.49
CA LEU A 125 10.53 -12.00 -5.68
C LEU A 125 9.26 -11.23 -5.32
N THR A 126 9.10 -10.02 -5.86
CA THR A 126 8.00 -9.11 -5.48
C THR A 126 6.95 -8.95 -6.61
N PRO A 127 5.66 -8.76 -6.28
CA PRO A 127 5.10 -8.84 -4.93
C PRO A 127 5.00 -10.29 -4.43
N THR A 128 5.15 -10.50 -3.13
CA THR A 128 4.83 -11.80 -2.49
C THR A 128 4.01 -11.55 -1.22
N VAL A 129 2.86 -12.20 -1.10
CA VAL A 129 1.94 -12.07 0.03
C VAL A 129 2.02 -13.30 0.92
N LEU A 130 2.40 -13.10 2.18
CA LEU A 130 2.43 -14.12 3.23
C LEU A 130 1.25 -13.93 4.19
N PHE A 131 0.78 -15.05 4.72
CA PHE A 131 -0.20 -15.10 5.82
C PHE A 131 0.47 -15.70 7.03
N VAL A 132 0.71 -14.90 8.07
CA VAL A 132 1.42 -15.32 9.28
C VAL A 132 0.60 -15.11 10.55
N ASN A 133 0.91 -15.85 11.61
CA ASN A 133 0.36 -15.61 12.94
C ASN A 133 1.20 -14.58 13.73
N GLY A 134 0.81 -14.32 14.99
CA GLY A 134 1.49 -13.36 15.86
C GLY A 134 2.93 -13.72 16.26
N ARG A 135 3.43 -14.92 15.91
CA ARG A 135 4.82 -15.35 16.09
C ARG A 135 5.65 -15.26 14.81
N GLY A 136 5.03 -14.86 13.69
CA GLY A 136 5.66 -14.83 12.37
C GLY A 136 5.70 -16.17 11.64
N GLU A 137 4.96 -17.17 12.10
CA GLU A 137 4.87 -18.48 11.43
C GLU A 137 3.84 -18.39 10.29
N GLU A 138 4.17 -18.91 9.10
CA GLU A 138 3.22 -19.02 7.99
C GLU A 138 2.08 -19.98 8.35
N VAL A 139 0.85 -19.52 8.19
CA VAL A 139 -0.38 -20.26 8.53
C VAL A 139 -1.30 -20.47 7.35
N ALA A 140 -0.94 -20.01 6.15
CA ALA A 140 -1.61 -20.37 4.90
C ALA A 140 -0.62 -20.27 3.74
N PRO A 141 -0.92 -20.86 2.56
CA PRO A 141 -0.07 -20.72 1.39
C PRO A 141 0.17 -19.25 1.04
N ARG A 142 1.41 -18.91 0.69
CA ARG A 142 1.76 -17.60 0.14
C ARG A 142 1.20 -17.42 -1.28
N ILE A 143 1.04 -16.17 -1.70
CA ILE A 143 0.71 -15.80 -3.08
C ILE A 143 1.95 -15.12 -3.68
N ILE A 144 2.53 -15.72 -4.72
CA ILE A 144 3.72 -15.20 -5.39
C ILE A 144 3.30 -14.48 -6.66
N GLY A 145 3.75 -13.23 -6.83
CA GLY A 145 3.42 -12.39 -7.96
C GLY A 145 1.94 -12.00 -8.01
N VAL A 146 1.47 -11.65 -9.20
CA VAL A 146 0.07 -11.33 -9.49
C VAL A 146 -0.44 -12.33 -10.52
N PRO A 147 -0.94 -13.50 -10.11
CA PRO A 147 -1.35 -14.54 -11.06
C PRO A 147 -2.56 -14.12 -11.90
N GLU A 148 -3.57 -13.51 -11.26
CA GLU A 148 -4.72 -12.90 -11.91
C GLU A 148 -5.25 -11.79 -11.00
N ILE A 149 -5.24 -10.54 -11.46
CA ILE A 149 -5.58 -9.38 -10.63
C ILE A 149 -7.06 -9.37 -10.25
N ILE A 150 -7.94 -9.79 -11.18
CA ILE A 150 -9.40 -9.78 -10.99
C ILE A 150 -9.82 -10.74 -9.86
N LEU A 151 -9.12 -11.88 -9.72
CA LEU A 151 -9.44 -12.92 -8.75
C LEU A 151 -8.66 -12.81 -7.44
N TYR A 152 -7.76 -11.83 -7.34
CA TYR A 152 -6.79 -11.75 -6.25
C TYR A 152 -7.43 -11.61 -4.87
N SER A 153 -8.50 -10.80 -4.76
CA SER A 153 -9.23 -10.63 -3.51
C SER A 153 -9.88 -11.93 -3.04
N GLY A 154 -10.47 -12.70 -3.95
CA GLY A 154 -11.02 -14.02 -3.66
C GLY A 154 -9.95 -15.01 -3.19
N LEU A 155 -8.76 -14.97 -3.81
CA LEU A 155 -7.61 -15.77 -3.38
C LEU A 155 -7.15 -15.39 -1.96
N ILE A 156 -7.10 -14.10 -1.63
CA ILE A 156 -6.83 -13.62 -0.26
C ILE A 156 -7.86 -14.19 0.71
N HIS A 157 -9.16 -14.17 0.37
CA HIS A 157 -10.21 -14.68 1.24
C HIS A 157 -10.07 -16.20 1.48
N GLN A 158 -9.77 -16.96 0.43
CA GLN A 158 -9.52 -18.39 0.52
C GLN A 158 -8.35 -18.68 1.46
N HIS A 159 -7.20 -18.02 1.26
CA HIS A 159 -6.01 -18.24 2.08
C HIS A 159 -6.21 -17.74 3.52
N LEU A 160 -6.97 -16.67 3.72
CA LEU A 160 -7.31 -16.18 5.06
C LEU A 160 -8.19 -17.17 5.83
N ASN A 161 -9.13 -17.86 5.17
CA ASN A 161 -9.90 -18.93 5.79
C ASN A 161 -9.03 -20.14 6.16
N MET A 162 -8.05 -20.50 5.32
CA MET A 162 -7.04 -21.51 5.68
C MET A 162 -6.21 -21.06 6.88
N ALA A 163 -5.84 -19.77 6.96
CA ALA A 163 -5.10 -19.22 8.09
C ALA A 163 -5.89 -19.34 9.40
N TYR A 164 -7.19 -19.04 9.39
CA TYR A 164 -8.05 -19.23 10.55
C TYR A 164 -8.08 -20.70 10.99
N GLN A 165 -8.27 -21.63 10.04
CA GLN A 165 -8.28 -23.07 10.34
C GLN A 165 -6.95 -23.55 10.93
N ASN A 166 -5.81 -23.18 10.34
CA ASN A 166 -4.48 -23.58 10.80
C ASN A 166 -4.09 -22.92 12.12
N MET A 167 -4.72 -21.79 12.48
CA MET A 167 -4.60 -21.16 13.80
C MET A 167 -5.57 -21.73 14.84
N GLY A 168 -6.42 -22.70 14.48
CA GLY A 168 -7.42 -23.29 15.39
C GLY A 168 -8.55 -22.34 15.75
N LEU A 169 -8.89 -21.40 14.87
CA LEU A 169 -9.94 -20.40 15.08
C LEU A 169 -11.20 -20.78 14.28
N GLU A 170 -12.37 -20.69 14.92
CA GLU A 170 -13.66 -21.01 14.29
C GLU A 170 -14.14 -19.96 13.26
N LYS A 171 -13.42 -18.84 13.15
CA LYS A 171 -13.81 -17.73 12.29
C LYS A 171 -13.66 -18.09 10.81
N HIS A 172 -14.66 -17.72 10.03
CA HIS A 172 -14.67 -17.88 8.58
C HIS A 172 -15.27 -16.62 7.93
N ILE A 173 -14.68 -16.17 6.83
CA ILE A 173 -15.17 -15.04 6.04
C ILE A 173 -15.73 -15.53 4.69
N PRO A 174 -16.69 -14.81 4.09
CA PRO A 174 -17.26 -15.23 2.81
C PRO A 174 -16.23 -15.08 1.68
N ALA A 175 -16.47 -15.73 0.54
CA ALA A 175 -15.49 -15.88 -0.53
C ALA A 175 -15.09 -14.57 -1.26
N THR A 176 -15.91 -13.50 -1.17
CA THR A 176 -15.65 -12.25 -1.89
C THR A 176 -15.84 -11.01 -1.00
N PRO A 177 -15.24 -9.86 -1.36
CA PRO A 177 -15.45 -8.58 -0.67
C PRO A 177 -16.92 -8.15 -0.60
N GLU A 178 -17.69 -8.35 -1.66
CA GLU A 178 -19.10 -7.97 -1.74
C GLU A 178 -19.93 -8.75 -0.72
N LEU A 179 -19.70 -10.06 -0.61
CA LEU A 179 -20.38 -10.89 0.38
C LEU A 179 -19.99 -10.49 1.81
N LEU A 180 -18.72 -10.11 2.05
CA LEU A 180 -18.28 -9.64 3.36
C LEU A 180 -18.96 -8.32 3.76
N TYR A 181 -19.11 -7.40 2.81
CA TYR A 181 -19.87 -6.16 3.00
C TYR A 181 -21.33 -6.45 3.34
N LEU A 182 -22.00 -7.32 2.58
CA LEU A 182 -23.40 -7.70 2.81
C LEU A 182 -23.60 -8.34 4.18
N GLN A 183 -22.72 -9.27 4.58
CA GLN A 183 -22.77 -9.92 5.89
C GLN A 183 -22.61 -8.91 7.03
N THR A 184 -21.67 -7.97 6.91
CA THR A 184 -21.40 -6.95 7.95
C THR A 184 -22.56 -5.98 8.10
N ASN A 185 -23.18 -5.55 7.00
CA ASN A 185 -24.32 -4.65 7.03
C ASN A 185 -25.60 -5.32 7.54
N ASN A 186 -25.84 -6.57 7.16
CA ASN A 186 -26.99 -7.33 7.68
C ASN A 186 -26.88 -7.49 9.20
N ASN A 187 -25.70 -7.86 9.71
CA ASN A 187 -25.46 -7.98 11.15
C ASN A 187 -25.63 -6.63 11.89
N SER A 188 -25.38 -5.51 11.22
CA SER A 188 -25.56 -4.17 11.79
C SER A 188 -27.03 -3.72 11.84
N ARG A 189 -27.91 -4.28 11.00
CA ARG A 189 -29.34 -3.98 10.99
C ARG A 189 -30.15 -4.82 11.98
N THR A 190 -29.62 -5.97 12.39
CA THR A 190 -30.27 -6.91 13.32
C THR A 190 -29.95 -6.65 14.80
N LYS A 191 -29.15 -5.62 15.10
CA LYS A 191 -28.74 -5.24 16.45
C LYS A 191 -29.30 -3.86 16.79
#